data_AF-A0A7J3LN20-F1
#
_entry.id   AF-A0A7J3LN20-F1
#
_cell.length_a   1.000
_cell.length_b   1.000
_cell.length_c   1.000
_cell.angle_alpha   90.00
_cell.angle_beta   90.00
_cell.angle_gamma   90.00
#
_symmetry.space_group_name_H-M   'P 1'
#
loop_
_entity.id
_entity.type
_entity.pdbx_description
1 polymer ?
#
loop_
_entity_poly.entity_id
_entity_poly.type
_entity_poly.pdbx_seq_one_letter_code
_entity_poly.pdbx_strand_id
1 'polypeptide(L)' 'MKTCPKCWENYPAEEKKCIRCGRNLVDGKPDSFRRFESRVDKQVRQNLRKLAVFVGVALLALVAIIAVILYLIIN' A
#
# COMPACT_ATOMS: atom_id res chain seq x y z
N MET A 1 27.85 0.88 -16.48
CA MET A 1 27.24 -0.13 -17.36
C MET A 1 26.76 -1.28 -16.48
N LYS A 2 25.58 -1.86 -16.72
CA LYS A 2 25.10 -3.05 -15.98
C LYS A 2 24.69 -4.12 -16.99
N THR A 3 24.73 -5.38 -16.58
CA THR A 3 24.41 -6.52 -17.45
C THR A 3 23.08 -7.13 -17.02
N CYS A 4 22.19 -7.38 -17.99
CA CYS A 4 20.86 -7.90 -17.68
C CYS A 4 20.95 -9.37 -17.22
N PRO A 5 20.43 -9.74 -16.04
CA PRO A 5 20.54 -11.12 -15.54
C PRO A 5 19.70 -12.14 -16.33
N LYS A 6 18.88 -11.71 -17.30
CA LYS A 6 18.04 -12.59 -18.13
C LYS A 6 18.61 -12.82 -19.52
N CYS A 7 19.00 -11.76 -20.21
CA CYS A 7 19.46 -11.84 -21.60
C CYS A 7 20.93 -11.44 -21.77
N TRP A 8 21.63 -11.13 -20.68
CA TRP A 8 23.06 -10.83 -20.64
C TRP A 8 23.48 -9.62 -21.50
N GLU A 9 22.51 -8.82 -21.90
CA GLU A 9 22.73 -7.59 -22.65
C GLU A 9 23.25 -6.49 -21.71
N ASN A 10 24.18 -5.69 -22.22
CA ASN A 10 24.68 -4.52 -21.49
C ASN A 10 23.72 -3.35 -21.66
N TYR A 11 23.46 -2.64 -20.58
CA TYR A 11 22.55 -1.50 -20.56
C TYR A 11 23.11 -0.36 -19.69
N PRO A 12 22.75 0.90 -19.99
CA PRO A 12 23.10 2.03 -19.14
C PRO A 12 22.41 1.91 -17.77
N ALA A 13 23.13 2.15 -16.68
CA ALA A 13 22.65 1.85 -15.32
C ALA A 13 21.38 2.61 -14.90
N GLU A 14 21.01 3.66 -15.64
CA GLU A 14 19.82 4.49 -15.47
C GLU A 14 18.54 3.83 -16.04
N GLU A 15 18.68 2.82 -16.91
CA GLU A 15 17.53 2.14 -17.49
C GLU A 15 16.81 1.25 -16.46
N LYS A 16 15.53 1.57 -16.23
CA LYS A 16 14.64 0.79 -15.36
C LYS A 16 14.14 -0.50 -16.01
N LYS A 17 14.36 -0.71 -17.30
CA LYS A 17 13.84 -1.84 -18.07
C LYS A 17 14.81 -2.21 -19.20
N CYS A 18 15.07 -3.50 -19.36
CA CYS A 18 15.94 -3.98 -20.42
C CYS A 18 15.22 -3.88 -21.76
N ILE A 19 15.80 -3.16 -22.72
CA ILE A 19 15.23 -2.98 -24.06
C ILE A 19 15.08 -4.32 -24.78
N ARG A 20 16.05 -5.22 -24.63
CA ARG A 20 16.08 -6.50 -25.36
C ARG A 20 15.07 -7.53 -24.87
N CYS A 21 14.94 -7.71 -23.56
CA CYS A 21 14.08 -8.76 -22.98
C CYS A 21 12.84 -8.25 -22.24
N GLY A 22 12.68 -6.93 -22.14
CA GLY A 22 11.56 -6.28 -21.47
C GLY A 22 11.51 -6.47 -19.95
N ARG A 23 12.53 -7.07 -19.32
CA ARG A 23 12.59 -7.27 -17.87
C ARG A 23 12.80 -5.93 -17.17
N ASN A 24 12.11 -5.70 -16.05
CA ASN A 24 12.37 -4.57 -15.18
C ASN A 24 13.71 -4.75 -14.46
N LEU A 25 14.61 -3.76 -14.57
CA LEU A 25 15.98 -3.75 -14.08
C LEU A 25 16.15 -2.99 -12.76
N VAL A 26 15.06 -2.92 -11.99
CA VAL A 26 14.95 -2.18 -10.71
C VAL A 26 16.15 -2.41 -9.79
N ASP A 27 16.84 -1.32 -9.49
CA ASP A 27 17.54 -0.97 -8.25
C ASP A 27 18.05 -2.12 -7.37
N GLY A 28 18.73 -3.11 -7.93
CA GLY A 28 19.46 -4.14 -7.18
C GLY A 28 18.66 -4.99 -6.18
N LYS A 29 17.34 -4.79 -6.06
CA LYS A 29 16.48 -5.53 -5.13
C LYS A 29 16.01 -6.82 -5.82
N PRO A 30 16.19 -7.99 -5.18
CA PRO A 30 15.76 -9.26 -5.77
C PRO A 30 14.24 -9.28 -5.98
N ASP A 31 13.79 -9.97 -7.03
CA ASP A 31 12.37 -10.09 -7.43
C ASP A 31 11.47 -10.58 -6.26
N SER A 32 12.03 -11.36 -5.33
CA SER A 32 11.37 -11.81 -4.09
C SER A 32 10.99 -10.65 -3.16
N PHE A 33 11.87 -9.65 -3.02
CA PHE A 33 11.63 -8.48 -2.18
C PHE A 33 10.52 -7.60 -2.75
N ARG A 34 10.47 -7.45 -4.08
CA ARG A 34 9.42 -6.69 -4.77
C ARG A 34 8.04 -7.34 -4.63
N ARG A 35 8.00 -8.68 -4.69
CA ARG A 35 6.76 -9.44 -4.47
C ARG A 35 6.31 -9.37 -3.00
N PHE A 36 7.25 -9.25 -2.07
CA PHE A 36 6.96 -9.04 -0.66
C PHE A 36 6.40 -7.63 -0.40
N GLU A 37 7.08 -6.58 -0.86
CA GLU A 37 6.67 -5.17 -0.72
C GLU A 37 5.25 -4.95 -1.25
N SER A 38 4.95 -5.48 -2.46
CA SER A 38 3.61 -5.39 -3.04
C SER A 38 2.52 -6.15 -2.25
N ARG A 39 2.87 -7.21 -1.52
CA ARG A 39 1.91 -7.91 -0.64
C ARG A 39 1.70 -7.17 0.68
N VAL A 40 2.76 -6.61 1.27
CA VAL A 40 2.67 -5.80 2.48
C VAL A 40 1.79 -4.58 2.25
N ASP A 41 1.97 -3.86 1.13
CA ASP A 41 1.14 -2.69 0.80
C ASP A 41 -0.36 -3.01 0.71
N LYS A 42 -0.71 -4.15 0.12
CA LYS A 42 -2.11 -4.58 0.02
C LYS A 42 -2.70 -4.92 1.39
N GLN A 43 -1.94 -5.64 2.22
CA GLN A 43 -2.40 -6.09 3.53
C GLN A 43 -2.55 -4.90 4.50
N VAL A 44 -1.59 -3.98 4.51
CA VAL A 44 -1.66 -2.74 5.32
C VAL A 44 -2.87 -1.92 4.91
N ARG A 45 -3.09 -1.71 3.59
CA ARG A 45 -4.23 -0.93 3.10
C ARG A 45 -5.58 -1.53 3.51
N GLN A 46 -5.72 -2.86 3.48
CA GLN A 46 -6.94 -3.54 3.90
C GLN A 46 -7.21 -3.36 5.39
N ASN A 47 -6.20 -3.51 6.24
CA ASN A 47 -6.35 -3.32 7.68
C ASN A 47 -6.63 -1.86 8.05
N LEU A 48 -5.97 -0.90 7.39
CA LEU A 48 -6.19 0.52 7.62
C LEU A 48 -7.62 0.95 7.28
N ARG A 49 -8.18 0.44 6.17
CA ARG A 49 -9.58 0.70 5.78
C ARG A 49 -10.57 0.16 6.81
N LYS A 50 -10.36 -1.07 7.29
CA LYS A 50 -11.21 -1.64 8.35
C LYS A 50 -11.15 -0.78 9.61
N LEU A 51 -9.95 -0.41 10.05
CA LEU A 51 -9.76 0.45 11.22
C LEU A 51 -10.47 1.80 11.06
N ALA A 52 -10.31 2.46 9.92
CA ALA A 52 -10.95 3.74 9.64
C ALA A 52 -12.50 3.65 9.70
N VAL A 53 -13.08 2.57 9.16
CA VAL A 53 -14.53 2.34 9.23
C VAL A 53 -14.99 2.12 10.66
N PHE A 54 -14.30 1.29 11.44
CA PHE A 54 -14.65 1.05 12.85
C PHE A 54 -14.59 2.33 13.67
N VAL A 55 -13.52 3.11 13.53
CA VAL A 55 -13.35 4.39 14.25
C VAL A 55 -14.44 5.38 13.85
N GLY A 56 -14.75 5.50 12.55
CA GLY A 56 -15.82 6.38 12.07
C GLY A 56 -17.20 6.01 12.60
N VAL A 57 -17.55 4.73 12.60
CA VAL A 57 -18.84 4.24 13.12
C VAL A 57 -18.94 4.44 14.64
N ALA A 58 -17.87 4.17 15.39
CA ALA A 58 -17.85 4.37 16.84
C ALA A 58 -18.05 5.83 17.23
N LEU A 59 -17.41 6.77 16.51
CA LEU A 59 -17.59 8.21 16.75
C LEU A 59 -19.02 8.67 16.45
N LEU A 60 -19.62 8.22 15.35
CA LEU A 60 -21.00 8.55 15.02
C LEU A 60 -21.99 8.02 16.08
N ALA A 61 -21.77 6.80 16.56
CA ALA A 61 -22.58 6.22 17.63
C ALA A 61 -22.46 7.03 18.93
N LEU A 62 -21.25 7.45 19.31
CA LEU A 62 -21.03 8.32 20.48
C LEU A 62 -21.78 9.65 20.37
N VAL A 63 -21.71 10.30 19.21
CA VAL A 63 -22.42 11.56 18.97
C VAL A 63 -23.93 11.38 19.09
N ALA A 64 -24.48 10.30 18.53
CA ALA A 64 -25.90 9.99 18.63
C ALA A 64 -26.34 9.76 20.09
N ILE A 65 -25.55 9.03 20.88
CA ILE A 65 -25.82 8.79 22.30
C ILE A 65 -25.84 10.11 23.07
N ILE A 66 -24.84 10.97 22.87
CA ILE A 66 -24.77 12.28 23.52
C ILE A 66 -26.00 13.14 23.17
N ALA A 67 -26.40 13.17 21.90
CA ALA A 67 -27.58 13.92 21.46
C ALA A 67 -28.87 13.44 22.14
N VAL A 68 -29.05 12.13 22.29
CA VAL A 68 -30.20 11.55 22.98
C VAL A 68 -30.20 11.94 24.47
N ILE A 69 -29.05 11.88 25.14
CA ILE A 69 -28.94 12.27 26.56
C ILE A 69 -29.28 13.75 26.73
N LEU A 70 -28.75 14.63 25.88
CA LEU A 70 -29.06 16.06 25.93
C LEU A 70 -30.55 16.34 25.73
N TYR A 71 -31.18 15.63 24.79
CA TYR A 71 -32.62 15.74 24.55
C TYR A 71 -33.45 15.38 25.80
N LEU A 72 -33.07 14.31 26.50
CA LEU A 72 -33.74 13.86 27.73
C LEU A 72 -33.51 14.77 28.95
N ILE A 73 -32.44 15.57 28.95
CA ILE A 73 -32.17 16.52 30.05
C ILE A 73 -32.93 17.82 29.84
N ILE A 74 -33.07 18.26 28.59
CA ILE A 74 -33.71 19.53 28.23
C ILE A 74 -35.23 19.44 28.31
N ASN A 75 -35.81 18.29 27.97
CA ASN A 75 -37.25 18.08 27.83
C ASN A 75 -37.80 17.25 28.99
#